data_AF-E1X1N1-F1
#
_entry.id   AF-E1X1N1-F1
#
_cell.length_a   1.000
_cell.length_b   1.000
_cell.length_c   1.000
_cell.angle_alpha   90.00
_cell.angle_beta   90.00
_cell.angle_gamma   90.00
#
_symmetry.space_group_name_H-M   'P 1'
#
loop_
_entity.id
_entity.type
_entity.pdbx_description
1 polymer ?
#
loop_
_entity_poly.entity_id
_entity_poly.type
_entity_poly.pdbx_seq_one_letter_code
_entity_poly.pdbx_strand_id
1 'polypeptide(L)'
;MLLKTRINHKKFFLISLPTTAAFLLFARGWNDIIGILVVYVATVLHLAMLAEAVFELVKSQVTDGHIQNVKDKIMYLFAGKLTILILSLLISRQIMGNRIIIPVINYVIQIFILTFSIRTKGRE
;
A
#
# COMPACT_ATOMS: atom_id res chain seq x y z
N MET A 1 21.57 -1.91 -16.72
CA MET A 1 20.80 -3.14 -16.40
C MET A 1 19.42 -2.70 -15.92
N LEU A 2 18.39 -2.86 -16.74
CA LEU A 2 17.04 -2.38 -16.43
C LEU A 2 16.48 -3.17 -15.24
N LEU A 3 16.45 -2.54 -14.06
CA LEU A 3 15.65 -3.00 -12.92
C LEU A 3 14.19 -2.89 -13.33
N LYS A 4 13.69 -3.93 -14.02
CA LYS A 4 12.27 -4.12 -14.34
C LYS A 4 11.58 -4.57 -13.06
N THR A 5 11.61 -3.70 -12.06
CA THR A 5 11.03 -3.87 -10.72
C THR A 5 9.52 -3.81 -10.87
N ARG A 6 8.92 -4.90 -11.34
CA ARG A 6 7.46 -5.05 -11.41
C ARG A 6 7.00 -5.75 -10.15
N ILE A 7 6.02 -5.15 -9.48
CA ILE A 7 5.31 -5.81 -8.41
C ILE A 7 4.61 -7.04 -8.99
N ASN A 8 4.83 -8.19 -8.38
CA ASN A 8 4.05 -9.37 -8.69
C ASN A 8 2.72 -9.29 -7.93
N HIS A 9 1.71 -8.70 -8.55
CA HIS A 9 0.38 -8.54 -7.95
C HIS A 9 -0.21 -9.87 -7.48
N LYS A 10 0.03 -10.97 -8.22
CA LYS A 10 -0.43 -12.30 -7.80
C LYS A 10 0.19 -12.72 -6.48
N LYS A 11 1.51 -12.59 -6.35
CA LYS A 11 2.24 -12.91 -5.10
C LYS A 11 1.80 -11.99 -3.95
N PHE A 12 1.56 -10.72 -4.25
CA PHE A 12 1.07 -9.75 -3.27
C PHE A 12 -0.32 -10.12 -2.73
N PHE A 13 -1.29 -10.38 -3.59
CA PHE A 13 -2.65 -10.75 -3.15
C PHE A 13 -2.69 -12.14 -2.49
N LEU A 14 -1.88 -13.09 -2.95
CA LEU A 14 -1.79 -14.43 -2.37
C LEU A 14 -1.32 -14.40 -0.91
N ILE A 15 -0.46 -13.45 -0.53
CA ILE A 15 0.06 -13.34 0.83
C ILE A 15 -0.76 -12.33 1.65
N SER A 16 -1.14 -11.18 1.05
CA SER A 16 -1.84 -10.10 1.77
C SER A 16 -3.25 -10.47 2.23
N LEU A 17 -4.00 -11.23 1.43
CA LEU A 17 -5.37 -11.63 1.76
C LEU A 17 -5.40 -12.60 2.95
N PRO A 18 -4.62 -13.70 2.98
CA PRO A 18 -4.55 -14.57 4.15
C PRO A 18 -4.07 -13.86 5.41
N THR A 19 -3.08 -12.97 5.30
CA THR A 19 -2.63 -12.17 6.45
C THR A 19 -3.76 -11.31 6.97
N THR A 20 -4.48 -10.59 6.11
CA THR A 20 -5.63 -9.77 6.55
C THR A 20 -6.75 -10.63 7.12
N ALA A 21 -7.01 -11.81 6.55
CA ALA A 21 -7.96 -12.77 7.09
C ALA A 21 -7.58 -13.26 8.50
N ALA A 22 -6.29 -13.47 8.77
CA ALA A 22 -5.81 -13.78 10.11
C ALA A 22 -6.06 -12.63 11.09
N PHE A 23 -5.92 -11.37 10.65
CA PHE A 23 -6.24 -10.20 11.47
C PHE A 23 -7.74 -10.04 11.74
N LEU A 24 -8.60 -10.48 10.80
CA LEU A 24 -10.05 -10.51 11.00
C LEU A 24 -10.48 -11.46 12.12
N LEU A 25 -9.71 -12.52 12.42
CA LEU A 25 -10.00 -13.42 13.54
C LEU A 25 -9.89 -12.73 14.91
N PHE A 26 -9.20 -11.59 14.99
CA PHE A 26 -9.09 -10.80 16.22
C PHE A 26 -10.20 -9.75 16.37
N ALA A 27 -11.08 -9.61 15.36
CA ALA A 27 -12.21 -8.71 15.42
C ALA A 27 -13.27 -9.21 16.42
N ARG A 28 -13.80 -8.33 17.28
CA ARG A 28 -14.84 -8.71 18.25
C ARG A 28 -16.26 -8.37 17.79
N GLY A 29 -16.42 -7.74 16.64
CA GLY A 29 -17.73 -7.40 16.09
C GLY A 29 -17.64 -6.81 14.70
N TRP A 30 -18.80 -6.50 14.12
CA TRP A 30 -18.93 -5.97 12.76
C TRP A 30 -18.17 -4.66 12.54
N ASN A 31 -18.15 -3.77 13.54
CA ASN A 31 -17.40 -2.51 13.49
C ASN A 31 -15.89 -2.76 13.34
N ASP A 32 -15.36 -3.76 14.05
CA ASP A 32 -13.94 -4.14 13.94
C ASP A 32 -13.62 -4.70 12.57
N ILE A 33 -14.49 -5.56 12.02
CA ILE A 33 -14.35 -6.13 10.69
C ILE A 33 -14.32 -5.02 9.64
N ILE A 34 -15.30 -4.11 9.68
CA ILE A 34 -15.39 -2.98 8.75
C ILE A 34 -14.14 -2.10 8.86
N GLY A 35 -13.71 -1.76 10.07
CA GLY A 35 -12.53 -0.92 10.28
C GLY A 35 -11.24 -1.56 9.75
N ILE A 36 -11.08 -2.88 9.92
CA ILE A 36 -9.93 -3.64 9.37
C ILE A 36 -9.98 -3.67 7.85
N LEU A 37 -11.15 -3.92 7.24
CA LEU A 37 -11.30 -3.97 5.79
C LEU A 37 -11.06 -2.59 5.15
N VAL A 38 -11.59 -1.51 5.75
CA VAL A 38 -11.37 -0.13 5.28
C VAL A 38 -9.88 0.22 5.29
N VAL A 39 -9.17 -0.07 6.38
CA VAL A 39 -7.73 0.18 6.45
C VAL A 39 -6.97 -0.71 5.48
N TYR A 40 -7.37 -1.97 5.30
CA TYR A 40 -6.76 -2.85 4.31
C TYR A 40 -6.88 -2.31 2.89
N VAL A 41 -8.08 -1.89 2.46
CA VAL A 41 -8.29 -1.31 1.12
C VAL A 41 -7.44 -0.05 0.96
N ALA A 42 -7.46 0.85 1.96
CA ALA A 42 -6.63 2.05 1.95
C ALA A 42 -5.13 1.73 1.89
N THR A 43 -4.69 0.67 2.57
CA THR A 43 -3.31 0.17 2.53
C THR A 43 -2.93 -0.31 1.13
N VAL A 44 -3.77 -1.13 0.49
CA VAL A 44 -3.52 -1.62 -0.86
C VAL A 44 -3.44 -0.47 -1.85
N LEU A 45 -4.35 0.52 -1.76
CA LEU A 45 -4.31 1.73 -2.58
C LEU A 45 -3.04 2.55 -2.33
N HIS A 46 -2.68 2.76 -1.07
CA HIS A 46 -1.45 3.47 -0.70
C HIS A 46 -0.20 2.80 -1.29
N LEU A 47 -0.12 1.47 -1.20
CA LEU A 47 0.99 0.68 -1.75
C LEU A 47 1.00 0.70 -3.29
N ALA A 48 -0.16 0.69 -3.95
CA ALA A 48 -0.27 0.83 -5.40
C ALA A 48 0.20 2.21 -5.88
N MET A 49 -0.23 3.29 -5.22
CA MET A 49 0.24 4.65 -5.53
C MET A 49 1.75 4.81 -5.32
N LEU A 50 2.30 4.16 -4.29
CA LEU A 50 3.75 4.13 -4.07
C LEU A 50 4.47 3.45 -5.25
N ALA A 51 3.95 2.32 -5.72
CA ALA A 51 4.50 1.61 -6.86
C ALA A 51 4.48 2.44 -8.14
N GLU A 52 3.36 3.10 -8.41
CA GLU A 52 3.21 3.98 -9.57
C GLU A 52 4.16 5.18 -9.49
N ALA A 53 4.28 5.82 -8.32
CA ALA A 53 5.20 6.94 -8.13
C ALA A 53 6.66 6.52 -8.36
N VAL A 54 7.07 5.35 -7.86
CA VAL A 54 8.41 4.80 -8.11
C VAL A 54 8.61 4.49 -9.59
N PHE A 55 7.61 3.90 -10.25
CA PHE A 55 7.70 3.58 -11.68
C PHE A 55 7.79 4.83 -12.55
N GLU A 56 6.98 5.86 -12.27
CA GLU A 56 7.01 7.14 -12.97
C GLU A 56 8.37 7.84 -12.77
N LEU A 57 8.91 7.81 -11.55
CA LEU A 57 10.23 8.36 -11.25
C LEU A 57 11.32 7.64 -12.05
N VAL A 58 11.34 6.30 -12.04
CA VAL A 58 12.30 5.50 -12.83
C VAL A 58 12.15 5.76 -14.33
N LYS A 59 10.92 5.86 -14.85
CA LYS A 59 10.66 6.14 -16.27
C LYS A 59 11.14 7.54 -16.66
N SER A 60 10.95 8.53 -15.80
CA SER A 60 11.36 9.92 -16.04
C SER A 60 12.88 10.08 -16.12
N GLN A 61 13.65 9.26 -15.39
CA GLN A 61 15.12 9.27 -15.47
C GLN A 61 15.67 8.68 -16.77
N VAL A 62 14.86 7.93 -17.52
CA VAL A 62 15.25 7.28 -18.79
C VAL A 62 14.81 8.10 -20.01
N THR A 63 13.80 8.96 -19.85
CA THR A 63 13.24 9.76 -20.95
C THR A 63 13.58 11.23 -20.71
N ASP A 64 14.73 11.67 -21.20
CA ASP A 64 15.13 13.08 -21.18
C ASP A 64 14.07 13.91 -21.92
N GLY A 65 13.36 14.79 -21.21
CA GLY A 65 12.65 15.89 -21.87
C GLY A 65 11.41 16.50 -21.20
N HIS A 66 10.72 15.85 -20.25
CA HIS A 66 9.45 16.37 -19.68
C HIS A 66 9.40 16.33 -18.14
N ILE A 67 10.38 16.95 -17.49
CA ILE A 67 10.56 16.94 -16.03
C ILE A 67 9.41 17.65 -15.28
N GLN A 68 8.77 18.66 -15.89
CA GLN A 68 7.75 19.49 -15.20
C GLN A 68 6.49 18.67 -14.84
N ASN A 69 5.91 17.95 -15.80
CA ASN A 69 4.68 17.15 -15.59
C ASN A 69 4.90 15.95 -14.65
N VAL A 70 6.13 15.44 -14.58
CA VAL A 70 6.48 14.32 -13.69
C VAL A 70 6.46 14.76 -12.23
N LYS A 71 6.98 15.96 -11.93
CA LYS A 71 7.05 16.49 -10.56
C LYS A 71 5.65 16.67 -9.96
N ASP A 72 4.72 17.25 -10.72
CA ASP A 72 3.35 17.47 -10.26
C ASP A 72 2.58 16.16 -10.08
N LYS A 73 2.78 15.20 -10.99
CA LYS A 73 2.18 13.86 -10.88
C LYS A 73 2.69 13.09 -9.66
N ILE A 74 4.00 13.13 -9.40
CA ILE A 74 4.59 12.48 -8.22
C ILE A 74 4.11 13.17 -6.94
N MET A 75 4.03 14.51 -6.94
CA MET A 75 3.51 15.27 -5.80
C MET A 75 2.05 14.91 -5.50
N TYR A 76 1.20 14.78 -6.53
CA TYR A 76 -0.19 14.34 -6.36
C TYR A 76 -0.28 12.91 -5.82
N LEU A 77 0.49 11.97 -6.36
CA LEU A 77 0.54 10.58 -5.86
C LEU A 77 1.02 10.51 -4.40
N PHE A 78 1.96 11.38 -4.01
CA PHE A 78 2.49 11.43 -2.65
C PHE A 78 1.52 12.10 -1.66
N ALA A 79 0.83 13.16 -2.08
CA ALA A 79 -0.20 13.79 -1.27
C ALA A 79 -1.41 12.85 -1.11
N GLY A 80 -1.90 12.29 -2.21
CA GLY A 80 -3.05 11.37 -2.23
C GLY A 80 -2.86 10.16 -1.34
N LYS A 81 -1.67 9.52 -1.37
CA LYS A 81 -1.41 8.36 -0.50
C LYS A 81 -1.47 8.74 0.99
N LEU A 82 -0.90 9.89 1.38
CA LEU A 82 -0.92 10.35 2.77
C LEU A 82 -2.35 10.62 3.22
N THR A 83 -3.13 11.31 2.38
CA THR A 83 -4.54 11.60 2.65
C THR A 83 -5.36 10.31 2.83
N ILE A 84 -5.23 9.34 1.92
CA ILE A 84 -5.94 8.06 2.00
C ILE A 84 -5.58 7.31 3.30
N LEU A 85 -4.30 7.26 3.64
CA LEU A 85 -3.85 6.58 4.86
C LEU A 85 -4.36 7.28 6.12
N ILE A 86 -4.21 8.60 6.22
CA ILE A 86 -4.67 9.37 7.38
C ILE A 86 -6.18 9.27 7.55
N LEU A 87 -6.95 9.46 6.47
CA LEU A 87 -8.41 9.40 6.52
C LEU A 87 -8.90 8.01 6.94
N SER A 88 -8.35 6.95 6.35
CA SER A 88 -8.74 5.58 6.72
C SER A 88 -8.44 5.26 8.17
N LEU A 89 -7.29 5.70 8.71
CA LEU A 89 -6.96 5.51 10.12
C LEU A 89 -7.89 6.33 11.04
N LEU A 90 -8.21 7.57 10.68
CA LEU A 90 -9.14 8.39 11.47
C LEU A 90 -10.55 7.78 11.51
N ILE A 91 -11.06 7.36 10.34
CA ILE A 91 -12.38 6.71 10.22
C ILE A 91 -12.40 5.41 11.02
N SER A 92 -11.39 4.55 10.85
CA SER A 92 -11.34 3.28 11.59
C SER A 92 -11.12 3.48 13.09
N ARG A 93 -10.44 4.55 13.53
CA ARG A 93 -10.36 4.92 14.96
C ARG A 93 -11.73 5.26 15.52
N GLN A 94 -12.54 6.02 14.78
CA GLN A 94 -13.89 6.39 15.23
C GLN A 94 -14.81 5.18 15.33
N ILE A 95 -14.68 4.21 14.40
CA ILE A 95 -15.51 3.02 14.36
C ILE A 95 -15.07 1.97 15.41
N MET A 96 -13.76 1.72 15.54
CA MET A 96 -13.19 0.65 16.38
C MET A 96 -12.75 1.12 17.78
N GLY A 97 -12.72 2.43 18.02
CA GLY A 97 -12.21 3.02 19.25
C GLY A 97 -10.73 2.70 19.48
N ASN A 98 -10.42 2.08 20.64
CA ASN A 98 -9.05 1.82 21.07
C ASN A 98 -8.37 0.63 20.35
N ARG A 99 -9.12 -0.12 19.53
CA ARG A 99 -8.62 -1.33 18.84
C ARG A 99 -7.94 -1.04 17.50
N ILE A 100 -7.69 0.23 17.19
CA ILE A 100 -7.00 0.67 15.97
C ILE A 100 -5.60 0.06 15.81
N ILE A 101 -4.99 -0.43 16.90
CA ILE A 101 -3.70 -1.12 16.83
C ILE A 101 -3.72 -2.34 15.88
N ILE A 102 -4.85 -3.05 15.78
CA ILE A 102 -5.01 -4.24 14.93
C ILE A 102 -4.81 -3.88 13.44
N PRO A 103 -5.59 -2.96 12.84
CA PRO A 103 -5.39 -2.56 11.45
C PRO A 103 -4.06 -1.84 11.20
N VAL A 104 -3.49 -1.14 12.19
CA VAL A 104 -2.16 -0.50 12.06
C VAL A 104 -1.06 -1.56 11.95
N ILE A 105 -1.09 -2.61 12.77
CA ILE A 105 -0.14 -3.72 12.65
C ILE A 105 -0.30 -4.42 11.30
N ASN A 106 -1.55 -4.67 10.86
CA ASN A 106 -1.79 -5.23 9.53
C ASN A 106 -1.15 -4.35 8.44
N TYR A 107 -1.34 -3.03 8.49
CA TYR A 107 -0.70 -2.09 7.56
C TYR A 107 0.82 -2.25 7.51
N VAL A 108 1.49 -2.30 8.67
CA VAL A 108 2.94 -2.50 8.75
C VAL A 108 3.36 -3.80 8.08
N ILE A 109 2.65 -4.91 8.33
CA ILE A 109 2.93 -6.20 7.70
C ILE A 109 2.72 -6.14 6.19
N GLN A 110 1.69 -5.44 5.70
CA GLN A 110 1.44 -5.27 4.27
C GLN A 110 2.58 -4.54 3.55
N ILE A 111 3.29 -3.63 4.21
CA ILE A 111 4.52 -3.01 3.65
C ILE A 111 5.58 -4.08 3.42
N PHE A 112 5.82 -4.97 4.38
CA PHE A 112 6.79 -6.06 4.22
C PHE A 112 6.36 -7.04 3.12
N ILE A 113 5.06 -7.36 3.03
CA ILE A 113 4.50 -8.19 1.97
C ILE A 113 4.72 -7.56 0.61
N LEU A 114 4.55 -6.23 0.48
CA LEU A 114 4.86 -5.50 -0.74
C LEU A 114 6.32 -5.69 -1.13
N THR A 115 7.25 -5.45 -0.19
CA THR A 115 8.68 -5.62 -0.40
C THR A 115 9.03 -7.02 -0.87
N PHE A 116 8.43 -8.06 -0.27
CA PHE A 116 8.64 -9.46 -0.68
C PHE A 116 7.98 -9.81 -2.03
N SER A 117 6.98 -9.03 -2.44
CA SER A 117 6.23 -9.21 -3.69
C SER A 117 6.84 -8.45 -4.86
N ILE A 118 7.80 -7.55 -4.60
CA ILE A 118 8.61 -6.92 -5.63
C ILE A 118 9.47 -7.99 -6.30
N ARG A 119 9.32 -8.14 -7.62
CA ARG A 119 10.14 -9.07 -8.39
C ARG A 119 11.51 -8.44 -8.64
N THR A 120 12.51 -8.81 -7.83
CA THR A 120 13.91 -8.59 -8.18
C THR A 120 14.28 -9.56 -9.29
N LYS A 121 14.50 -9.07 -10.51
CA LYS A 121 15.20 -9.84 -11.54
C LYS A 121 16.70 -9.71 -11.26
N GLY A 122 17.27 -10.66 -10.50
CA GLY A 122 18.70 -10.72 -10.25
C GLY A 122 19.08 -11.44 -8.95
N ARG A 123 19.21 -12.76 -9.04
CA ARG A 123 20.26 -13.60 -8.42
C ARG A 123 20.14 -15.00 -9.06
N GLU A 124 20.54 -15.05 -10.32
CA GLU A 124 21.40 -16.14 -10.84
C GLU A 124 22.75 -15.49 -11.09
#